data_AF-A0A0D2LPC4-F1
#
_entry.id   AF-A0A0D2LPC4-F1
#
_cell.length_a   1.000
_cell.length_b   1.000
_cell.length_c   1.000
_cell.angle_alpha   90.00
_cell.angle_beta   90.00
_cell.angle_gamma   90.00
#
_symmetry.space_group_name_H-M   'P 1'
#
loop_
_entity.id
_entity.type
_entity.pdbx_description
1 polymer ?
#
loop_
_entity_poly.entity_id
_entity_poly.type
_entity_poly.pdbx_seq_one_letter_code
_entity_poly.pdbx_strand_id
1 'polypeptide(L)'
;MALRQAARYVVPLGVAAGAAYFAAANQQQLAPFCAAADSQGPALDPSEWRPLKLVSKQKLTHNSFQLKFALPDSQQEVGLPVASCLLVKAPIQGPGDEKPKVVIRPYTPISPPDAKGYLELAIKAYSEGKMSKHLGSLQARDRCGADAFCFVGDTLDFKG
;
A
#
# COMPACT_ATOMS: atom_id res chain seq x y z
N MET A 1 25.85 -83.70 -2.00
CA MET A 1 26.27 -82.43 -2.65
C MET A 1 25.11 -81.91 -3.48
N ALA A 2 24.37 -80.92 -2.98
CA ALA A 2 23.21 -80.35 -3.67
C ALA A 2 23.57 -78.95 -4.20
N LEU A 3 23.58 -78.79 -5.52
CA LEU A 3 23.80 -77.50 -6.19
C LEU A 3 22.45 -76.76 -6.30
N ARG A 4 22.32 -75.66 -5.55
CA ARG A 4 21.19 -74.73 -5.65
C ARG A 4 21.37 -73.86 -6.89
N GLN A 5 20.46 -73.99 -7.86
CA GLN A 5 20.38 -73.12 -9.02
C GLN A 5 19.80 -71.75 -8.60
N ALA A 6 20.56 -70.67 -8.79
CA ALA A 6 20.10 -69.31 -8.56
C ALA A 6 19.44 -68.76 -9.84
N ALA A 7 18.13 -68.56 -9.78
CA ALA A 7 17.35 -67.92 -10.84
C ALA A 7 17.73 -66.42 -10.91
N ARG A 8 18.25 -66.00 -12.07
CA ARG A 8 18.58 -64.61 -12.38
C ARG A 8 17.29 -63.88 -12.77
N TYR A 9 16.78 -63.04 -11.88
CA TYR A 9 15.67 -62.12 -12.16
C TYR A 9 16.17 -60.99 -13.08
N VAL A 10 15.77 -61.03 -14.35
CA VAL A 10 15.93 -59.90 -15.28
C VAL A 10 14.71 -59.02 -15.14
N VAL A 11 14.83 -57.90 -14.44
CA VAL A 11 13.78 -56.88 -14.36
C VAL A 11 13.84 -56.04 -15.64
N PRO A 12 12.78 -56.00 -16.48
CA PRO A 12 12.79 -55.20 -17.70
C PRO A 12 12.72 -53.69 -17.36
N LEU A 13 13.69 -52.94 -17.89
CA LEU A 13 13.92 -51.49 -17.69
C LEU A 13 12.76 -50.55 -18.11
N GLY A 14 11.68 -51.07 -18.69
CA GLY A 14 10.61 -50.24 -19.28
C GLY A 14 9.61 -49.61 -18.30
N VAL A 15 9.47 -50.15 -17.08
CA VAL A 15 8.44 -49.70 -16.14
C VAL A 15 8.80 -48.38 -15.45
N ALA A 16 10.09 -48.08 -15.29
CA ALA A 16 10.54 -46.87 -14.61
C ALA A 16 10.26 -45.58 -15.41
N ALA A 17 10.36 -45.64 -16.74
CA ALA A 17 10.18 -44.45 -17.58
C ALA A 17 8.73 -43.96 -17.60
N GLY A 18 7.75 -44.86 -17.73
CA GLY A 18 6.33 -44.49 -17.82
C GLY A 18 5.79 -43.78 -16.57
N ALA A 19 6.25 -44.18 -15.38
CA ALA A 19 5.87 -43.55 -14.12
C ALA A 19 6.36 -42.10 -14.01
N ALA A 20 7.57 -41.81 -14.52
CA ALA A 20 8.13 -40.46 -14.51
C ALA A 20 7.35 -39.51 -15.44
N TYR A 21 6.94 -39.98 -16.63
CA TYR A 21 6.15 -39.16 -17.56
C TYR A 21 4.75 -38.83 -17.03
N PHE A 22 4.08 -39.78 -16.38
CA PHE A 22 2.73 -39.55 -15.83
C PHE A 22 2.75 -38.62 -14.61
N ALA A 23 3.79 -38.69 -13.79
CA ALA A 23 3.98 -37.77 -12.66
C ALA A 23 4.28 -36.33 -13.13
N ALA A 24 5.07 -36.16 -14.19
CA ALA A 24 5.41 -34.84 -14.74
C ALA A 24 4.23 -34.16 -15.46
N ALA A 25 3.35 -34.93 -16.10
CA ALA A 25 2.20 -34.37 -16.82
C ALA A 25 1.11 -33.79 -15.89
N ASN A 26 1.08 -34.20 -14.61
CA ASN A 26 0.07 -33.76 -13.64
C ASN A 26 0.51 -32.52 -12.80
N GLN A 27 1.71 -31.97 -13.06
CA GLN A 27 2.25 -30.81 -12.33
C GLN A 27 1.93 -29.45 -12.97
N GLN A 28 1.15 -29.41 -14.04
CA GLN A 28 0.71 -28.14 -14.64
C GLN A 28 -0.61 -27.67 -14.05
N GLN A 29 -0.64 -27.36 -12.75
CA GLN A 29 -1.68 -26.47 -12.26
C GLN A 29 -1.19 -25.62 -11.09
N LEU A 30 -1.55 -24.34 -11.19
CA LEU A 30 -1.36 -23.24 -10.22
C LEU A 30 -0.01 -22.51 -10.35
N ALA A 31 0.12 -21.74 -11.43
CA ALA A 31 0.83 -20.47 -11.29
C ALA A 31 0.22 -19.76 -10.07
N PRO A 32 1.02 -19.18 -9.15
CA PRO A 32 0.46 -18.40 -8.07
C PRO A 32 -0.31 -17.26 -8.74
N PHE A 33 -1.63 -17.34 -8.67
CA PHE A 33 -2.47 -16.17 -8.86
C PHE A 33 -1.86 -15.14 -7.92
N CYS A 34 -1.40 -14.03 -8.50
CA CYS A 34 -0.72 -12.95 -7.79
C CYS A 34 -1.35 -12.84 -6.41
N ALA A 35 -0.55 -13.10 -5.37
CA ALA A 35 -1.03 -13.06 -4.00
C ALA A 35 -1.66 -11.68 -3.81
N ALA A 36 -2.99 -11.62 -3.87
CA ALA A 36 -3.72 -10.47 -3.41
C ALA A 36 -3.30 -10.36 -1.96
N ALA A 37 -2.64 -9.26 -1.63
CA ALA A 37 -2.30 -8.94 -0.26
C ALA A 37 -3.57 -9.16 0.56
N ASP A 38 -3.53 -10.11 1.47
CA ASP A 38 -4.60 -10.36 2.42
C ASP A 38 -4.65 -9.10 3.28
N SER A 39 -5.54 -8.15 2.92
CA SER A 39 -5.63 -6.83 3.53
C SER A 39 -6.29 -6.98 4.90
N GLN A 40 -5.51 -7.51 5.85
CA GLN A 40 -5.93 -7.82 7.21
C GLN A 40 -5.96 -6.52 8.03
N GLY A 41 -7.08 -5.79 7.92
CA GLY A 41 -7.43 -4.70 8.85
C GLY A 41 -7.59 -3.31 8.23
N PRO A 42 -8.05 -2.33 9.03
CA PRO A 42 -8.24 -0.94 8.59
C PRO A 42 -6.90 -0.24 8.29
N ALA A 43 -6.86 0.58 7.25
CA ALA A 43 -5.62 1.26 6.84
C ALA A 43 -5.13 2.32 7.84
N LEU A 44 -5.97 2.79 8.75
CA LEU A 44 -5.61 3.72 9.81
C LEU A 44 -5.94 3.12 11.18
N ASP A 45 -5.01 3.27 12.13
CA ASP A 45 -5.21 2.85 13.52
C ASP A 45 -5.31 4.07 14.44
N PRO A 46 -6.14 4.02 15.50
CA PRO A 46 -6.28 5.09 16.50
C PRO A 46 -5.16 5.09 17.54
N SER A 47 -4.24 4.13 17.50
CA SER A 47 -3.06 4.09 18.38
C SER A 47 -1.83 4.68 17.71
N GLU A 48 -1.69 4.48 16.40
CA GLU A 48 -0.44 4.69 15.67
C GLU A 48 -0.55 5.82 14.64
N TRP A 49 0.58 6.46 14.35
CA TRP A 49 0.69 7.42 13.26
C TRP A 49 1.21 6.69 12.02
N ARG A 50 0.48 6.78 10.92
CA ARG A 50 0.87 6.18 9.65
C ARG A 50 1.26 7.25 8.62
N PRO A 51 2.47 7.19 8.07
CA PRO A 51 2.88 8.08 6.99
C PRO A 51 2.21 7.68 5.68
N LEU A 52 1.40 8.56 5.10
CA LEU A 52 0.81 8.38 3.78
C LEU A 52 1.45 9.33 2.77
N LYS A 53 1.67 8.81 1.56
CA LYS A 53 2.29 9.55 0.46
C LYS A 53 1.24 10.29 -0.35
N LEU A 54 1.52 11.55 -0.68
CA LEU A 54 0.69 12.32 -1.61
C LEU A 54 0.87 11.79 -3.04
N VAL A 55 -0.23 11.34 -3.66
CA VAL A 55 -0.28 10.81 -5.02
C VAL A 55 -0.60 11.90 -6.02
N SER A 56 -1.61 12.71 -5.71
CA SER A 56 -2.10 13.73 -6.62
C SER A 56 -2.59 14.94 -5.87
N LYS A 57 -2.43 16.10 -6.50
CA LYS A 57 -2.93 17.38 -6.01
C LYS A 57 -3.66 18.07 -7.15
N GLN A 58 -4.97 18.21 -6.97
CA GLN A 58 -5.84 18.92 -7.90
C GLN A 58 -6.24 20.26 -7.31
N LYS A 59 -6.11 21.34 -8.10
CA LYS A 59 -6.59 22.66 -7.73
C LYS A 59 -8.08 22.76 -8.03
N LEU A 60 -8.91 23.01 -7.01
CA LEU A 60 -10.35 23.18 -7.16
C LEU A 60 -10.73 24.66 -7.37
N THR A 61 -10.04 25.56 -6.68
CA THR A 61 -10.34 27.01 -6.71
C THR A 61 -9.03 27.79 -6.51
N HIS A 62 -9.08 29.12 -6.33
CA HIS A 62 -7.87 29.93 -6.10
C HIS A 62 -7.07 29.49 -4.86
N ASN A 63 -7.74 29.05 -3.79
CA ASN A 63 -7.14 28.62 -2.53
C ASN A 63 -7.60 27.24 -2.03
N SER A 64 -8.35 26.48 -2.83
CA SER A 64 -8.84 25.16 -2.46
C SER A 64 -8.18 24.07 -3.30
N PHE A 65 -7.75 23.00 -2.66
CA PHE A 65 -7.05 21.88 -3.26
C PHE A 65 -7.67 20.56 -2.80
N GLN A 66 -7.75 19.59 -3.71
CA GLN A 66 -8.04 18.20 -3.41
C GLN A 66 -6.71 17.44 -3.39
N LEU A 67 -6.42 16.78 -2.29
CA LEU A 67 -5.20 16.01 -2.06
C LEU A 67 -5.56 14.54 -1.95
N LYS A 68 -4.96 13.71 -2.81
CA LYS A 68 -5.15 12.26 -2.82
C LYS A 68 -3.91 11.59 -2.27
N PHE A 69 -4.08 10.79 -1.22
CA PHE A 69 -3.03 10.04 -0.56
C PHE A 69 -3.19 8.54 -0.86
N ALA A 70 -2.07 7.85 -1.10
CA ALA A 70 -2.06 6.40 -1.27
C ALA A 70 -2.04 5.72 0.09
N LEU A 71 -2.87 4.68 0.22
CA LEU A 71 -2.76 3.74 1.33
C LEU A 71 -1.62 2.74 1.05
N PRO A 72 -1.07 2.08 2.10
CA PRO A 72 -0.01 1.09 1.93
C PRO A 72 -0.40 -0.06 1.00
N ASP A 73 -1.67 -0.46 1.06
CA ASP A 73 -2.25 -1.47 0.18
C ASP A 73 -3.40 -0.89 -0.66
N SER A 74 -3.38 -1.21 -1.95
CA SER A 74 -4.36 -0.80 -2.95
C SER A 74 -5.77 -1.38 -2.72
N GLN A 75 -5.89 -2.51 -2.03
CA GLN A 75 -7.17 -3.16 -1.76
C GLN A 75 -7.75 -2.82 -0.39
N GLN A 76 -6.97 -2.16 0.45
CA GLN A 76 -7.35 -1.83 1.83
C GLN A 76 -8.25 -0.61 1.87
N GLU A 77 -9.23 -0.65 2.78
CA GLU A 77 -10.13 0.46 3.08
C GLU A 77 -9.54 1.34 4.20
N VAL A 78 -9.93 2.60 4.24
CA VAL A 78 -9.47 3.55 5.28
C VAL A 78 -9.82 3.04 6.69
N GLY A 79 -10.97 2.37 6.84
CA GLY A 79 -11.40 1.77 8.09
C GLY A 79 -12.01 2.75 9.09
N LEU A 80 -12.50 3.89 8.61
CA LEU A 80 -13.11 4.94 9.42
C LEU A 80 -14.64 4.89 9.32
N PRO A 81 -15.39 4.88 10.44
CA PRO A 81 -16.85 4.91 10.39
C PRO A 81 -17.37 6.23 9.82
N VAL A 82 -18.57 6.19 9.24
CA VAL A 82 -19.25 7.39 8.71
C VAL A 82 -19.38 8.44 9.83
N ALA A 83 -19.04 9.70 9.51
CA ALA A 83 -18.99 10.85 10.44
C ALA A 83 -17.80 10.90 11.41
N SER A 84 -16.78 10.07 11.24
CA SER A 84 -15.50 10.21 11.96
C SER A 84 -14.54 11.21 11.29
N CYS A 85 -13.48 11.56 12.00
CA CYS A 85 -12.39 12.42 11.50
C CYS A 85 -11.04 11.77 11.81
N LEU A 86 -10.07 12.03 10.94
CA LEU A 86 -8.69 11.60 11.12
C LEU A 86 -7.83 12.77 11.59
N LEU A 87 -6.74 12.47 12.28
CA LEU A 87 -5.75 13.45 12.69
C LEU A 87 -4.61 13.47 11.68
N VAL A 88 -4.26 14.67 11.23
CA VAL A 88 -3.08 14.91 10.39
C VAL A 88 -2.02 15.62 11.22
N LYS A 89 -0.81 15.09 11.20
CA LYS A 89 0.36 15.67 11.86
C LYS A 89 1.38 16.09 10.80
N ALA A 90 1.87 17.32 10.94
CA ALA A 90 2.93 17.86 10.10
C ALA A 90 3.96 18.63 10.94
N PRO A 91 5.27 18.44 10.70
CA PRO A 91 6.30 19.31 11.24
C PRO A 91 6.34 20.62 10.42
N ILE A 92 5.95 21.73 11.05
CA ILE A 92 5.89 23.04 10.39
C ILE A 92 6.93 23.96 11.02
N GLN A 93 7.87 24.44 10.21
CA GLN A 93 8.84 25.45 10.63
C GLN A 93 8.24 26.85 10.44
N GLY A 94 8.14 27.62 11.52
CA GLY A 94 7.70 29.00 11.48
C GLY A 94 8.84 29.95 11.08
N PRO A 95 8.54 31.16 10.57
CA PRO A 95 9.54 32.20 10.37
C PRO A 95 10.14 32.59 11.73
N GLY A 96 11.41 32.23 11.97
CA GLY A 96 12.13 32.52 13.21
C GLY A 96 12.23 31.38 14.22
N ASP A 97 11.64 30.20 13.93
CA ASP A 97 11.76 29.03 14.79
C ASP A 97 13.00 28.19 14.40
N GLU A 98 13.95 28.02 15.33
CA GLU A 98 15.14 27.16 15.15
C GLU A 98 14.78 25.67 14.98
N LYS A 99 13.59 25.26 15.46
CA LYS A 99 13.10 23.88 15.42
C LYS A 99 11.70 23.80 14.80
N PRO A 100 11.40 22.75 14.01
CA PRO A 100 10.06 22.56 13.46
C PRO A 100 9.07 22.24 14.59
N LYS A 101 7.94 22.97 14.63
CA LYS A 101 6.86 22.72 15.58
C LYS A 101 5.88 21.73 14.97
N VAL A 102 5.59 20.66 15.71
CA VAL A 102 4.60 19.66 15.30
C VAL A 102 3.20 20.26 15.48
N VAL A 103 2.43 20.32 14.40
CA VAL A 103 1.03 20.77 14.40
C VAL A 103 0.14 19.59 14.05
N ILE A 104 -0.89 19.36 14.87
CA ILE A 104 -1.89 18.31 14.66
C ILE A 104 -3.25 18.96 14.41
N ARG A 105 -3.96 18.52 13.38
CA ARG A 105 -5.31 19.01 13.06
C ARG A 105 -6.24 17.86 12.63
N PRO A 106 -7.50 17.86 13.08
CA PRO A 106 -8.50 16.91 12.59
C PRO A 106 -8.98 17.33 11.19
N TYR A 107 -9.18 16.35 10.32
CA TYR A 107 -9.80 16.51 9.01
C TYR A 107 -10.79 15.37 8.75
N THR A 108 -11.85 15.66 8.01
CA THR A 108 -12.80 14.64 7.55
C THR A 108 -12.48 14.33 6.08
N PRO A 109 -12.27 13.07 5.72
CA PRO A 109 -12.05 12.70 4.34
C PRO A 109 -13.30 12.93 3.49
N ILE A 110 -13.08 13.28 2.23
CA ILE A 110 -14.15 13.38 1.23
C ILE A 110 -14.40 12.03 0.53
N SER A 111 -13.46 11.10 0.64
CA SER A 111 -13.60 9.76 0.11
C SER A 111 -14.66 8.98 0.90
N PRO A 112 -15.44 8.12 0.24
CA PRO A 112 -16.38 7.23 0.92
C PRO A 112 -15.63 6.24 1.83
N PRO A 113 -16.29 5.69 2.88
CA PRO A 113 -15.67 4.71 3.77
C PRO A 113 -15.23 3.44 3.04
N ASP A 114 -15.95 3.06 1.98
CA ASP A 114 -15.70 1.88 1.16
C ASP A 114 -14.62 2.12 0.08
N ALA A 115 -13.98 3.29 0.06
CA ALA A 115 -12.90 3.59 -0.88
C ALA A 115 -11.67 2.73 -0.58
N LYS A 116 -11.15 2.06 -1.62
CA LYS A 116 -9.99 1.17 -1.54
C LYS A 116 -8.73 1.83 -2.09
N GLY A 117 -7.62 1.71 -1.37
CA GLY A 117 -6.29 2.09 -1.81
C GLY A 117 -5.96 3.58 -1.77
N TYR A 118 -6.92 4.45 -1.46
CA TYR A 118 -6.68 5.88 -1.39
C TYR A 118 -7.54 6.60 -0.35
N LEU A 119 -7.05 7.77 0.05
CA LEU A 119 -7.73 8.70 0.94
C LEU A 119 -7.71 10.09 0.29
N GLU A 120 -8.84 10.79 0.27
CA GLU A 120 -8.92 12.13 -0.31
C GLU A 120 -9.33 13.17 0.72
N LEU A 121 -8.62 14.30 0.71
CA LEU A 121 -8.90 15.47 1.55
C LEU A 121 -9.14 16.71 0.67
N ALA A 122 -10.20 17.47 1.00
CA ALA A 122 -10.41 18.81 0.46
C ALA A 122 -9.87 19.84 1.45
N ILE A 123 -8.83 20.58 1.05
CA ILE A 123 -8.13 21.54 1.91
C ILE A 123 -8.23 22.94 1.34
N LYS A 124 -8.64 23.89 2.18
CA LYS A 124 -8.55 25.32 1.89
C LYS A 124 -7.30 25.91 2.52
N ALA A 125 -6.42 26.46 1.67
CA ALA A 125 -5.17 27.09 2.04
C ALA A 125 -5.41 28.54 2.48
N TYR A 126 -5.33 28.77 3.78
CA TYR A 126 -5.37 30.10 4.38
C TYR A 126 -3.95 30.63 4.60
N SER A 127 -3.72 31.92 4.34
CA SER A 127 -2.42 32.57 4.53
C SER A 127 -1.93 32.54 5.98
N GLU A 128 -2.85 32.70 6.94
CA GLU A 128 -2.58 32.69 8.38
C GLU A 128 -2.54 31.27 8.98
N GLY A 129 -3.14 30.30 8.28
CA GLY A 129 -3.26 28.93 8.78
C GLY A 129 -1.96 28.14 8.58
N LYS A 130 -1.23 27.85 9.66
CA LYS A 130 0.03 27.07 9.61
C LYS A 130 -0.14 25.75 8.85
N MET A 131 -1.10 24.91 9.27
CA MET A 131 -1.36 23.61 8.64
C MET A 131 -1.91 23.76 7.22
N SER A 132 -2.92 24.62 7.03
CA SER A 132 -3.52 24.87 5.71
C SER A 132 -2.51 25.34 4.67
N LYS A 133 -1.58 26.22 5.05
CA LYS A 133 -0.49 26.70 4.19
C LYS A 133 0.48 25.57 3.86
N HIS A 134 0.84 24.76 4.86
CA HIS A 134 1.73 23.61 4.66
C HIS A 134 1.13 22.60 3.68
N LEU A 135 -0.12 22.16 3.90
CA LEU A 135 -0.86 21.29 2.99
C LEU A 135 -1.00 21.91 1.59
N GLY A 136 -1.22 23.22 1.52
CA GLY A 136 -1.27 23.99 0.28
C GLY A 136 0.07 24.08 -0.45
N SER A 137 1.21 23.93 0.24
CA SER A 137 2.54 23.91 -0.38
C SER A 137 3.00 22.53 -0.84
N LEU A 138 2.34 21.45 -0.40
CA LEU A 138 2.74 20.09 -0.78
C LEU A 138 2.68 19.88 -2.29
N GLN A 139 3.62 19.12 -2.81
CA GLN A 139 3.68 18.77 -4.23
C GLN A 139 3.59 17.26 -4.40
N ALA A 140 2.65 16.82 -5.23
CA ALA A 140 2.70 15.48 -5.80
C ALA A 140 3.78 15.52 -6.88
N ARG A 141 4.93 14.89 -6.65
CA ARG A 141 6.05 14.93 -7.60
C ARG A 141 6.21 13.56 -8.25
N ASP A 142 6.03 13.54 -9.57
CA ASP A 142 6.30 12.39 -10.41
C ASP A 142 7.79 12.37 -10.75
N ARG A 143 8.59 11.59 -10.04
CA ARG A 143 9.89 11.13 -10.57
C ARG A 143 9.77 9.65 -10.86
N CYS A 144 9.76 9.31 -12.15
CA CYS A 144 9.91 7.93 -12.60
C CYS A 144 11.38 7.54 -12.53
N GLY A 145 11.75 6.72 -11.54
CA GLY A 145 12.88 5.79 -11.65
C GLY A 145 12.43 4.55 -12.43
N ALA A 146 13.37 3.78 -12.98
CA ALA A 146 13.10 2.67 -13.89
C ALA A 146 12.39 1.44 -13.27
N ASP A 147 11.94 1.53 -12.02
CA ASP A 147 11.13 0.54 -11.31
C ASP A 147 9.70 1.05 -11.13
N ALA A 148 8.71 0.19 -11.43
CA ALA A 148 7.31 0.56 -11.68
C ALA A 148 6.49 0.97 -10.43
N PHE A 149 7.08 1.63 -9.44
CA PHE A 149 6.38 2.19 -8.27
C PHE A 149 6.79 3.64 -8.00
N CYS A 150 6.29 4.54 -8.84
CA CYS A 150 6.59 5.97 -8.78
C CYS A 150 5.68 6.70 -7.77
N PHE A 151 6.10 6.78 -6.50
CA PHE A 151 5.47 7.70 -5.53
C PHE A 151 6.55 8.45 -4.74
N VAL A 152 6.96 9.61 -5.26
CA VAL A 152 7.81 10.58 -4.54
C VAL A 152 7.01 11.88 -4.36
N GLY A 153 5.84 11.78 -3.73
CA GLY A 153 5.16 12.95 -3.16
C GLY A 153 5.63 13.20 -1.72
N ASP A 154 5.31 14.39 -1.21
CA ASP A 154 5.50 14.69 0.21
C ASP A 154 4.68 13.72 1.09
N THR A 155 5.24 13.33 2.23
CA THR A 155 4.62 12.41 3.19
C THR A 155 4.00 13.19 4.35
N LEU A 156 2.81 12.77 4.78
CA LEU A 156 2.15 13.28 5.98
C LEU A 156 1.78 12.13 6.90
N ASP A 157 1.80 12.39 8.20
CA ASP A 157 1.38 11.40 9.20
C ASP A 157 -0.12 11.52 9.46
N PHE A 158 -0.83 10.40 9.34
CA PHE A 158 -2.26 10.26 9.55
C PHE A 158 -2.55 9.33 10.72
N LYS A 159 -3.66 9.57 11.40
CA LYS A 159 -4.14 8.73 12.50
C LYS A 159 -5.66 8.70 12.50
N GLY A 160 -6.24 7.50 12.63
CA GLY A 160 -7.68 7.25 12.56
C GLY A 160 -8.40 7.42 13.89
#